data_AF-A0A8S9YHE9-F1
#
_entry.id   AF-A0A8S9YHE9-F1
#
_cell.length_a   1.000
_cell.length_b   1.000
_cell.length_c   1.000
_cell.angle_alpha   90.00
_cell.angle_beta   90.00
_cell.angle_gamma   90.00
#
_symmetry.space_group_name_H-M   'P 1'
#
loop_
_entity.id
_entity.type
_entity.pdbx_description
1 polymer ?
#
loop_
_entity_poly.entity_id
_entity_poly.type
_entity_poly.pdbx_seq_one_letter_code
_entity_poly.pdbx_strand_id
1 'polypeptide(L)'
;MDVDYYAYEVFIAAVERLANIGFPNFANEPDASEDDRKRELCAFLGNVAQKTGSGLMGLYHREELAHERAGPNSSPVNTDVGVRTQYRVGESVVMFRPGTQNKGKVRFTSASYHGRGPLEFSWGYNYGDFSKAMFGDPQVLLKRPDKLLTFPVLGMSSAIWYWMTQPSWQKAYIPHNVIYKSLSQLQPWGFGRTTVAINGDSEEGGRENGTSEEDKRVTLRITHYRKCASYLKISIGDDGEQLDTVGLSRH
;
A
#
# COMPACT_ATOMS: atom_id res chain seq x y z
N MET A 1 -22.58 -2.38 -17.19
CA MET A 1 -22.17 -1.17 -16.45
C MET A 1 -20.72 -1.40 -16.08
N ASP A 2 -19.79 -0.60 -16.60
CA ASP A 2 -18.39 -0.66 -16.14
C ASP A 2 -18.39 -0.33 -14.65
N VAL A 3 -17.91 -1.25 -13.81
CA VAL A 3 -17.77 -1.02 -12.37
C VAL A 3 -16.60 -0.06 -12.19
N ASP A 4 -16.85 1.11 -11.61
CA ASP A 4 -15.79 2.03 -11.22
C ASP A 4 -14.89 1.35 -10.18
N TYR A 5 -13.58 1.36 -10.45
CA TYR A 5 -12.61 0.65 -9.63
C TYR A 5 -12.58 1.15 -8.18
N TYR A 6 -12.83 2.45 -7.98
CA TYR A 6 -12.86 3.09 -6.66
C TYR A 6 -14.28 3.38 -6.18
N ALA A 7 -15.28 2.64 -6.69
CA ALA A 7 -16.64 2.73 -6.19
C ALA A 7 -16.74 2.38 -4.69
N TYR A 8 -17.69 3.00 -4.01
CA TYR A 8 -17.97 2.72 -2.60
C TYR A 8 -18.31 1.25 -2.37
N GLU A 9 -19.10 0.66 -3.26
CA GLU A 9 -19.52 -0.75 -3.20
C GLU A 9 -18.34 -1.70 -3.35
N VAL A 10 -17.32 -1.32 -4.14
CA VAL A 10 -16.07 -2.08 -4.27
C VAL A 10 -15.29 -2.04 -2.96
N PHE A 11 -15.21 -0.88 -2.32
CA PHE A 11 -14.55 -0.73 -1.03
C PHE A 11 -15.23 -1.57 0.06
N ILE A 12 -16.56 -1.46 0.20
CA ILE A 12 -17.32 -2.25 1.18
C ILE A 12 -17.17 -3.76 0.92
N ALA A 13 -17.32 -4.20 -0.33
CA ALA A 13 -17.13 -5.62 -0.67
C ALA A 13 -15.70 -6.12 -0.37
N ALA A 14 -14.69 -5.25 -0.49
CA ALA A 14 -13.31 -5.60 -0.15
C ALA A 14 -13.09 -5.72 1.36
N VAL A 15 -13.70 -4.83 2.16
CA VAL A 15 -13.70 -4.91 3.64
C VAL A 15 -14.38 -6.20 4.11
N GLU A 16 -15.58 -6.50 3.62
CA GLU A 16 -16.30 -7.73 3.96
C GLU A 16 -15.52 -8.98 3.59
N ARG A 17 -14.91 -8.99 2.40
CA ARG A 17 -14.07 -10.09 1.94
C ARG A 17 -12.87 -10.34 2.86
N LEU A 18 -12.21 -9.28 3.32
CA LEU A 18 -11.08 -9.34 4.24
C LEU A 18 -11.49 -9.82 5.63
N ALA A 19 -12.64 -9.36 6.14
CA ALA A 19 -13.22 -9.85 7.38
C ALA A 19 -13.44 -11.37 7.34
N ASN A 20 -13.99 -11.89 6.23
CA ASN A 20 -14.25 -13.31 6.04
C ASN A 20 -13.00 -14.20 5.98
N ILE A 21 -11.82 -13.61 5.73
CA ILE A 21 -10.55 -14.34 5.70
C ILE A 21 -9.63 -14.00 6.89
N GLY A 22 -10.19 -13.42 7.97
CA GLY A 22 -9.49 -13.22 9.24
C GLY A 22 -8.92 -11.82 9.47
N PHE A 23 -9.35 -10.81 8.72
CA PHE A 23 -8.98 -9.40 8.94
C PHE A 23 -10.22 -8.51 9.23
N PRO A 24 -11.00 -8.77 10.30
CA PRO A 24 -12.25 -8.06 10.56
C PRO A 24 -12.10 -6.65 11.15
N ASN A 25 -10.89 -6.27 11.56
CA ASN A 25 -10.66 -5.08 12.38
C ASN A 25 -10.31 -3.82 11.59
N PHE A 26 -10.16 -3.89 10.26
CA PHE A 26 -9.89 -2.71 9.45
C PHE A 26 -10.99 -1.65 9.62
N ALA A 27 -10.63 -0.46 10.12
CA ALA A 27 -11.55 0.61 10.51
C ALA A 27 -12.66 0.14 11.48
N ASN A 28 -12.42 -0.96 12.18
CA ASN A 28 -13.37 -1.64 13.06
C ASN A 28 -12.65 -2.27 14.26
N GLU A 29 -11.58 -1.64 14.75
CA GLU A 29 -10.82 -2.16 15.88
C GLU A 29 -11.71 -2.23 17.13
N PRO A 30 -11.77 -3.39 17.82
CA PRO A 30 -12.46 -3.54 19.09
C PRO A 30 -11.90 -2.55 20.13
N ASP A 31 -12.78 -2.05 20.99
CA ASP A 31 -12.43 -1.13 22.09
C ASP A 31 -11.86 0.25 21.68
N ALA A 32 -11.58 0.47 20.40
CA ALA A 32 -11.23 1.77 19.86
C ALA A 32 -12.45 2.71 19.86
N SER A 33 -12.22 4.01 20.02
CA SER A 33 -13.29 5.00 19.87
C SER A 33 -13.76 5.11 18.42
N GLU A 34 -14.93 5.71 18.19
CA GLU A 34 -15.38 6.00 16.83
C GLU A 34 -14.40 6.91 16.08
N ASP A 35 -13.80 7.88 16.79
CA ASP A 35 -12.82 8.79 16.21
C ASP A 35 -11.51 8.08 15.86
N ASP A 36 -11.10 7.08 16.64
CA ASP A 36 -9.93 6.26 16.30
C ASP A 36 -10.17 5.40 15.04
N ARG A 37 -11.36 4.81 14.91
CA ARG A 37 -11.74 4.06 13.69
C ARG A 37 -11.80 4.96 12.45
N LYS A 38 -12.34 6.18 12.59
CA LYS A 38 -12.31 7.20 11.53
C LYS A 38 -10.88 7.65 11.22
N ARG A 39 -10.02 7.74 12.24
CA ARG A 39 -8.59 8.07 12.08
C ARG A 39 -7.88 7.05 11.21
N GLU A 40 -8.08 5.76 11.49
CA GLU A 40 -7.54 4.68 10.65
C GLU A 40 -8.03 4.80 9.20
N LEU A 41 -9.35 4.97 9.00
CA LEU A 41 -9.92 5.11 7.65
C LEU A 41 -9.28 6.29 6.90
N CYS A 42 -9.14 7.44 7.55
CA CYS A 42 -8.51 8.61 6.94
C CYS A 42 -7.02 8.41 6.67
N ALA A 43 -6.29 7.71 7.55
CA ALA A 43 -4.89 7.40 7.35
C ALA A 43 -4.68 6.46 6.15
N PHE A 44 -5.53 5.44 6.02
CA PHE A 44 -5.54 4.54 4.87
C PHE A 44 -5.81 5.32 3.56
N LEU A 45 -6.90 6.10 3.54
CA LEU A 45 -7.28 6.89 2.36
C LEU A 45 -6.24 7.95 2.00
N GLY A 46 -5.59 8.57 2.98
CA GLY A 46 -4.51 9.55 2.76
C GLY A 46 -3.31 8.92 2.05
N ASN A 47 -2.91 7.71 2.47
CA ASN A 47 -1.83 6.97 1.83
C ASN A 47 -2.19 6.48 0.42
N VAL A 48 -3.42 5.99 0.24
CA VAL A 48 -3.95 5.58 -1.07
C VAL A 48 -3.99 6.77 -2.03
N ALA A 49 -4.49 7.92 -1.58
CA ALA A 49 -4.57 9.14 -2.37
C ALA A 49 -3.19 9.62 -2.84
N GLN A 50 -2.15 9.50 -2.02
CA GLN A 50 -0.78 9.80 -2.45
C GLN A 50 -0.28 8.84 -3.54
N LYS A 51 -0.51 7.53 -3.37
CA LYS A 51 -0.01 6.51 -4.30
C LYS A 51 -0.72 6.58 -5.66
N THR A 52 -2.01 6.92 -5.66
CA THR A 52 -2.87 6.92 -6.85
C THR A 52 -3.20 8.32 -7.39
N GLY A 53 -2.75 9.36 -6.71
CA GLY A 53 -3.19 10.74 -6.94
C GLY A 53 -2.29 11.58 -7.84
N SER A 54 -2.86 12.66 -8.38
CA SER A 54 -2.15 13.75 -9.03
C SER A 54 -2.26 15.00 -8.17
N GLY A 55 -1.27 15.27 -7.33
CA GLY A 55 -1.36 16.35 -6.35
C GLY A 55 -2.52 16.15 -5.38
N LEU A 56 -3.39 17.16 -5.23
CA LEU A 56 -4.51 17.18 -4.27
C LEU A 56 -5.73 16.34 -4.68
N MET A 57 -5.68 15.73 -5.86
CA MET A 57 -6.69 14.80 -6.34
C MET A 57 -6.16 13.36 -6.19
N GLY A 58 -6.92 12.50 -5.52
CA GLY A 58 -6.57 11.09 -5.25
C GLY A 58 -7.49 10.09 -5.93
N LEU A 59 -7.25 8.79 -5.73
CA LEU A 59 -8.10 7.69 -6.18
C LEU A 59 -8.26 7.60 -7.70
N TYR A 60 -7.19 7.89 -8.47
CA TYR A 60 -7.19 7.58 -9.89
C TYR A 60 -6.76 6.13 -10.12
N HIS A 61 -7.37 5.48 -11.11
CA HIS A 61 -6.89 4.16 -11.54
C HIS A 61 -5.54 4.34 -12.22
N ARG A 62 -4.48 3.86 -11.56
CA ARG A 62 -3.10 3.94 -12.02
C ARG A 62 -2.51 2.53 -12.12
N GLU A 63 -1.73 2.35 -13.17
CA GLU A 63 -0.85 1.20 -13.38
C GLU A 63 0.54 1.76 -13.66
N GLU A 64 1.53 1.34 -12.89
CA GLU A 64 2.93 1.61 -13.19
C GLU A 64 3.34 0.87 -14.48
N LEU A 65 3.75 1.59 -15.51
CA LEU A 65 4.09 0.98 -16.81
C LEU A 65 5.47 0.32 -16.85
N ALA A 66 6.30 0.50 -15.80
CA ALA A 66 7.65 -0.06 -15.76
C ALA A 66 8.12 -0.39 -14.33
N HIS A 67 8.00 -1.65 -13.92
CA HIS A 67 8.82 -2.25 -12.86
C HIS A 67 9.29 -3.63 -13.29
N GLU A 68 10.56 -3.96 -13.02
CA GLU A 68 11.25 -5.22 -13.37
C GLU A 68 11.51 -5.47 -14.87
N ARG A 69 12.05 -4.51 -15.62
CA ARG A 69 12.90 -4.87 -16.77
C ARG A 69 14.27 -5.28 -16.22
N ALA A 70 14.54 -6.57 -16.04
CA ALA A 70 15.88 -7.05 -15.72
C ALA A 70 16.68 -7.22 -17.02
N GLY A 71 17.24 -6.13 -17.54
CA GLY A 71 18.32 -6.17 -18.52
C GLY A 71 19.67 -5.90 -17.83
N PRO A 72 20.81 -6.38 -18.36
CA PRO A 72 22.13 -6.14 -17.75
C PRO A 72 22.50 -4.65 -17.60
N ASN A 73 21.78 -3.74 -18.27
CA ASN A 73 22.06 -2.29 -18.29
C ASN A 73 20.83 -1.41 -17.99
N SER A 74 19.76 -1.91 -17.35
CA SER A 74 18.58 -1.08 -17.07
C SER A 74 18.65 -0.42 -15.70
N SER A 75 18.78 0.90 -15.71
CA SER A 75 18.55 1.78 -14.55
C SER A 75 17.05 1.78 -14.19
N PRO A 76 16.66 1.82 -12.90
CA PRO A 76 15.27 1.95 -12.48
C PRO A 76 14.79 3.38 -12.79
N VAL A 77 14.29 3.60 -14.00
CA VAL A 77 13.70 4.88 -14.37
C VAL A 77 12.18 4.76 -14.21
N ASN A 78 11.69 5.27 -13.08
CA ASN A 78 10.26 5.52 -12.84
C ASN A 78 9.84 6.73 -13.68
N THR A 79 9.08 6.56 -14.76
CA THR A 79 8.55 7.73 -15.48
C THR A 79 7.13 7.64 -16.04
N ASP A 80 6.46 6.49 -16.15
CA ASP A 80 5.18 6.46 -16.88
C ASP A 80 4.03 5.80 -16.10
N VAL A 81 2.99 6.61 -15.83
CA VAL A 81 1.69 6.22 -15.27
C VAL A 81 0.69 6.18 -16.43
N GLY A 82 0.10 5.02 -16.71
CA GLY A 82 -0.86 4.86 -17.81
C GLY A 82 -2.31 4.72 -17.34
N VAL A 83 -3.26 5.19 -18.16
CA VAL A 83 -4.66 4.74 -18.07
C VAL A 83 -4.73 3.37 -18.76
N ARG A 84 -5.45 2.41 -18.15
CA ARG A 84 -5.85 1.09 -18.67
C ARG A 84 -5.52 0.93 -20.17
N THR A 85 -4.74 -0.10 -20.55
CA THR A 85 -4.90 -0.90 -21.81
C THR A 85 -3.66 -1.27 -22.66
N GLN A 86 -2.40 -1.20 -22.22
CA GLN A 86 -1.30 -1.75 -23.07
C GLN A 86 -0.35 -2.77 -22.41
N TYR A 87 -0.52 -3.07 -21.13
CA TYR A 87 0.36 -4.02 -20.47
C TYR A 87 0.09 -5.47 -20.91
N ARG A 88 1.04 -6.06 -21.65
CA ARG A 88 1.09 -7.50 -21.93
C ARG A 88 1.96 -8.17 -20.88
N VAL A 89 1.40 -9.12 -20.15
CA VAL A 89 2.16 -9.99 -19.24
C VAL A 89 3.30 -10.63 -20.03
N GLY A 90 4.55 -10.34 -19.66
CA GLY A 90 5.70 -10.95 -20.30
C GLY A 90 5.76 -12.45 -20.00
N GLU A 91 5.97 -13.28 -21.02
CA GLU A 91 6.16 -14.73 -20.89
C GLU A 91 7.57 -15.09 -20.35
N SER A 92 8.43 -14.09 -20.17
CA SER A 92 9.79 -14.26 -19.70
C SER A 92 9.82 -14.69 -18.23
N VAL A 93 10.58 -15.76 -17.96
CA VAL A 93 10.83 -16.22 -16.60
C VAL A 93 11.67 -15.20 -15.82
N VAL A 94 11.23 -14.87 -14.61
CA VAL A 94 12.03 -14.11 -13.65
C VAL A 94 12.87 -15.11 -12.88
N MET A 95 14.19 -14.91 -12.85
CA MET A 95 15.12 -15.79 -12.12
C MET A 95 15.43 -15.21 -10.74
N PHE A 96 15.82 -16.07 -9.80
CA PHE A 96 16.37 -15.60 -8.52
C PHE A 96 17.64 -14.77 -8.73
N ARG A 97 17.79 -13.67 -7.98
CA ARG A 97 18.95 -12.75 -8.09
C ARG A 97 20.26 -13.51 -7.87
N PRO A 98 21.34 -13.16 -8.62
CA PRO A 98 22.68 -13.60 -8.28
C PRO A 98 23.00 -13.23 -6.82
N GLY A 99 23.41 -14.20 -6.01
CA GLY A 99 23.70 -14.02 -4.57
C GLY A 99 22.65 -14.60 -3.62
N THR A 100 21.55 -15.16 -4.12
CA THR A 100 20.58 -15.92 -3.30
C THR A 100 20.84 -17.43 -3.36
N GLN A 101 20.41 -18.17 -2.34
CA GLN A 101 20.53 -19.63 -2.27
C GLN A 101 19.89 -20.35 -3.48
N ASN A 102 18.89 -19.73 -4.11
CA ASN A 102 18.17 -20.27 -5.26
C ASN A 102 18.65 -19.71 -6.61
N LYS A 103 19.85 -19.13 -6.67
CA LYS A 103 20.44 -18.61 -7.92
C LYS A 103 20.30 -19.63 -9.07
N GLY A 104 19.85 -19.14 -10.23
CA GLY A 104 19.68 -19.97 -11.43
C GLY A 104 18.37 -20.76 -11.49
N LYS A 105 17.52 -20.71 -10.45
CA LYS A 105 16.15 -21.24 -10.51
C LYS A 105 15.17 -20.19 -11.02
N VAL A 106 14.12 -20.67 -11.68
CA VAL A 106 12.95 -19.84 -12.02
C VAL A 106 12.28 -19.40 -10.72
N ARG A 107 12.15 -18.09 -10.55
CA ARG A 107 11.43 -17.43 -9.46
C ARG A 107 9.96 -17.22 -9.84
N PHE A 108 9.69 -16.76 -11.07
CA PHE A 108 8.34 -16.54 -11.60
C PHE A 108 8.24 -16.89 -13.09
N THR A 109 7.09 -17.39 -13.55
CA THR A 109 6.85 -17.83 -14.94
C THR A 109 6.26 -16.74 -15.84
N SER A 110 5.95 -15.57 -15.28
CA SER A 110 5.41 -14.40 -15.97
C SER A 110 5.90 -13.14 -15.26
N ALA A 111 6.34 -12.13 -16.02
CA ALA A 111 7.02 -10.96 -15.46
C ALA A 111 6.18 -9.69 -15.63
N SER A 112 5.59 -9.20 -14.54
CA SER A 112 5.89 -7.87 -13.95
C SER A 112 5.05 -7.67 -12.69
N TYR A 113 5.72 -7.47 -11.56
CA TYR A 113 5.13 -7.19 -10.25
C TYR A 113 5.25 -5.70 -9.89
N HIS A 114 5.02 -4.83 -10.87
CA HIS A 114 4.86 -3.39 -10.67
C HIS A 114 3.64 -3.05 -9.80
N GLY A 115 3.59 -1.80 -9.35
CA GLY A 115 2.50 -1.29 -8.53
C GLY A 115 1.14 -1.42 -9.21
N ARG A 116 0.19 -2.04 -8.50
CA ARG A 116 -1.21 -2.14 -8.91
C ARG A 116 -2.15 -1.82 -7.76
N GLY A 117 -3.27 -1.20 -8.08
CA GLY A 117 -4.34 -0.93 -7.13
C GLY A 117 -4.01 0.19 -6.13
N PRO A 118 -4.82 0.33 -5.05
CA PRO A 118 -4.87 1.55 -4.25
C PRO A 118 -3.57 1.93 -3.52
N LEU A 119 -2.73 0.96 -3.18
CA LEU A 119 -1.44 1.18 -2.52
C LEU A 119 -0.23 0.87 -3.43
N GLU A 120 -0.43 0.79 -4.75
CA GLU A 120 0.63 0.42 -5.70
C GLU A 120 1.34 -0.87 -5.27
N PHE A 121 0.53 -1.92 -5.08
CA PHE A 121 0.96 -3.22 -4.55
C PHE A 121 2.01 -3.84 -5.47
N SER A 122 3.25 -3.90 -4.98
CA SER A 122 4.45 -4.20 -5.78
C SER A 122 5.19 -5.43 -5.23
N TRP A 123 6.09 -5.98 -6.03
CA TRP A 123 6.98 -7.11 -5.72
C TRP A 123 6.31 -8.48 -5.66
N GLY A 124 6.88 -9.46 -6.36
CA GLY A 124 6.28 -10.80 -6.44
C GLY A 124 6.10 -11.52 -5.10
N TYR A 125 6.90 -11.21 -4.08
CA TYR A 125 6.68 -11.80 -2.75
C TYR A 125 5.35 -11.33 -2.13
N ASN A 126 5.01 -10.04 -2.24
CA ASN A 126 3.73 -9.52 -1.77
C ASN A 126 2.56 -10.16 -2.54
N TYR A 127 2.67 -10.30 -3.86
CA TYR A 127 1.67 -11.00 -4.68
C TYR A 127 1.48 -12.45 -4.25
N GLY A 128 2.57 -13.17 -3.97
CA GLY A 128 2.50 -14.56 -3.48
C GLY A 128 1.84 -14.67 -2.11
N ASP A 129 2.21 -13.81 -1.16
CA ASP A 129 1.68 -13.84 0.20
C ASP A 129 0.19 -13.44 0.24
N PHE A 130 -0.18 -12.38 -0.48
CA PHE A 130 -1.59 -12.00 -0.63
C PHE A 130 -2.40 -13.07 -1.36
N SER A 131 -1.84 -13.67 -2.42
CA SER A 131 -2.50 -14.78 -3.13
C SER A 131 -2.75 -15.98 -2.22
N LYS A 132 -1.78 -16.31 -1.36
CA LYS A 132 -1.93 -17.38 -0.37
C LYS A 132 -3.01 -17.04 0.66
N ALA A 133 -3.08 -15.80 1.14
CA ALA A 133 -4.13 -15.36 2.06
C ALA A 133 -5.53 -15.41 1.42
N MET A 134 -5.64 -14.98 0.16
CA MET A 134 -6.91 -14.88 -0.56
C MET A 134 -7.43 -16.21 -1.13
N PHE A 135 -6.53 -17.07 -1.61
CA PHE A 135 -6.88 -18.25 -2.40
C PHE A 135 -6.34 -19.57 -1.83
N GLY A 136 -5.54 -19.52 -0.75
CA GLY A 136 -4.81 -20.68 -0.25
C GLY A 136 -3.64 -21.11 -1.14
N ASP A 137 -3.43 -20.46 -2.29
CA ASP A 137 -2.39 -20.80 -3.27
C ASP A 137 -1.62 -19.53 -3.68
N PRO A 138 -0.29 -19.47 -3.44
CA PRO A 138 0.53 -18.33 -3.88
C PRO A 138 0.58 -18.17 -5.40
N GLN A 139 0.33 -19.22 -6.19
CA GLN A 139 0.53 -19.21 -7.64
C GLN A 139 -0.55 -18.45 -8.41
N VAL A 140 -1.74 -18.21 -7.83
CA VAL A 140 -2.85 -17.56 -8.54
C VAL A 140 -2.47 -16.16 -9.02
N LEU A 141 -1.92 -15.31 -8.13
CA LEU A 141 -1.50 -13.96 -8.51
C LEU A 141 -0.06 -13.89 -9.01
N LEU A 142 0.79 -14.89 -8.72
CA LEU A 142 2.10 -14.99 -9.36
C LEU A 142 2.00 -15.27 -10.86
N LYS A 143 1.02 -16.09 -11.27
CA LYS A 143 0.75 -16.37 -12.68
C LYS A 143 -0.08 -15.29 -13.36
N ARG A 144 -0.96 -14.61 -12.61
CA ARG A 144 -1.92 -13.62 -13.13
C ARG A 144 -1.98 -12.36 -12.26
N PRO A 145 -0.89 -11.58 -12.19
CA PRO A 145 -0.85 -10.35 -11.38
C PRO A 145 -1.80 -9.26 -11.91
N ASP A 146 -2.17 -9.32 -13.20
CA ASP A 146 -3.16 -8.47 -13.87
C ASP A 146 -4.57 -8.56 -13.26
N LYS A 147 -4.85 -9.62 -12.47
CA LYS A 147 -6.13 -9.76 -11.76
C LYS A 147 -6.42 -8.61 -10.79
N LEU A 148 -5.39 -7.97 -10.23
CA LEU A 148 -5.59 -6.82 -9.32
C LEU A 148 -6.15 -5.59 -10.03
N LEU A 149 -5.95 -5.45 -11.34
CA LEU A 149 -6.52 -4.36 -12.16
C LEU A 149 -7.85 -4.76 -12.79
N THR A 150 -7.98 -6.04 -13.13
CA THR A 150 -9.17 -6.59 -13.77
C THR A 150 -10.35 -6.69 -12.80
N PHE A 151 -10.09 -7.02 -11.54
CA PHE A 151 -11.11 -7.25 -10.52
C PHE A 151 -10.98 -6.21 -9.39
N PRO A 152 -11.78 -5.12 -9.42
CA PRO A 152 -11.67 -4.03 -8.45
C PRO A 152 -11.71 -4.46 -6.98
N VAL A 153 -12.64 -5.34 -6.62
CA VAL A 153 -12.75 -5.84 -5.23
C VAL A 153 -11.45 -6.54 -4.81
N LEU A 154 -10.83 -7.31 -5.70
CA LEU A 154 -9.58 -8.01 -5.39
C LEU A 154 -8.39 -7.06 -5.25
N GLY A 155 -8.31 -6.04 -6.11
CA GLY A 155 -7.26 -5.03 -6.00
C GLY A 155 -7.42 -4.09 -4.80
N MET A 156 -8.66 -3.74 -4.43
CA MET A 156 -8.93 -3.03 -3.18
C MET A 156 -8.58 -3.91 -1.96
N SER A 157 -8.95 -5.21 -2.01
CA SER A 157 -8.56 -6.18 -0.99
C SER A 157 -7.05 -6.28 -0.79
N SER A 158 -6.22 -6.11 -1.84
CA SER A 158 -4.75 -6.16 -1.67
C SER A 158 -4.21 -4.97 -0.88
N ALA A 159 -4.80 -3.77 -1.05
CA ALA A 159 -4.43 -2.60 -0.28
C ALA A 159 -4.82 -2.72 1.20
N ILE A 160 -6.05 -3.17 1.48
CA ILE A 160 -6.51 -3.40 2.86
C ILE A 160 -5.68 -4.51 3.51
N TRP A 161 -5.41 -5.61 2.79
CA TRP A 161 -4.55 -6.69 3.30
C TRP A 161 -3.16 -6.18 3.67
N TYR A 162 -2.53 -5.36 2.82
CA TYR A 162 -1.22 -4.77 3.12
C TYR A 162 -1.28 -3.83 4.32
N TRP A 163 -2.37 -3.08 4.48
CA TRP A 163 -2.57 -2.22 5.65
C TRP A 163 -2.67 -3.01 6.96
N MET A 164 -3.27 -4.20 6.91
CA MET A 164 -3.47 -5.09 8.05
C MET A 164 -2.29 -6.05 8.31
N THR A 165 -1.28 -6.08 7.45
CA THR A 165 -0.21 -7.07 7.52
C THR A 165 1.18 -6.49 7.24
N GLN A 166 2.19 -7.12 7.82
CA GLN A 166 3.59 -6.93 7.47
C GLN A 166 4.31 -8.28 7.56
N PRO A 167 5.46 -8.44 6.87
CA PRO A 167 6.32 -9.60 7.09
C PRO A 167 6.63 -9.81 8.58
N SER A 168 6.88 -11.05 8.98
CA SER A 168 7.03 -11.42 10.39
C SER A 168 8.09 -10.61 11.15
N TRP A 169 9.14 -10.18 10.46
CA TRP A 169 10.23 -9.36 11.00
C TRP A 169 9.91 -7.86 11.09
N GLN A 170 8.74 -7.42 10.63
CA GLN A 170 8.25 -6.03 10.71
C GLN A 170 6.86 -5.90 11.35
N LYS A 171 6.45 -6.86 12.18
CA LYS A 171 5.12 -6.82 12.84
C LYS A 171 4.86 -5.56 13.68
N ALA A 172 5.91 -4.94 14.22
CA ALA A 172 5.78 -3.67 14.95
C ALA A 172 5.36 -2.49 14.06
N TYR A 173 5.49 -2.62 12.73
CA TYR A 173 5.21 -1.59 11.74
C TYR A 173 3.91 -1.84 10.96
N ILE A 174 3.03 -2.73 11.42
CA ILE A 174 1.74 -2.94 10.76
C ILE A 174 0.97 -1.61 10.75
N PRO A 175 0.58 -1.06 9.57
CA PRO A 175 -0.09 0.24 9.48
C PRO A 175 -1.33 0.37 10.37
N HIS A 176 -2.15 -0.68 10.41
CA HIS A 176 -3.28 -0.78 11.34
C HIS A 176 -2.85 -0.56 12.81
N ASN A 177 -1.81 -1.25 13.30
CA ASN A 177 -1.41 -1.11 14.71
C ASN A 177 -0.82 0.26 15.03
N VAL A 178 0.01 0.81 14.14
CA VAL A 178 0.78 2.04 14.43
C VAL A 178 -0.08 3.31 14.37
N ILE A 179 -1.26 3.26 13.74
CA ILE A 179 -2.21 4.40 13.74
C ILE A 179 -3.06 4.47 15.02
N TYR A 180 -3.18 3.37 15.78
CA TYR A 180 -3.83 3.39 17.10
C TYR A 180 -2.80 3.58 18.20
N LYS A 181 -2.96 4.62 19.02
CA LYS A 181 -2.09 4.88 20.19
C LYS A 181 -1.99 3.67 21.12
N SER A 182 -3.13 3.00 21.35
CA SER A 182 -3.25 1.85 22.25
C SER A 182 -2.60 0.57 21.71
N LEU A 183 -2.49 0.42 20.39
CA LEU A 183 -1.91 -0.76 19.76
C LEU A 183 -0.44 -0.57 19.37
N SER A 184 -0.01 0.67 19.15
CA SER A 184 1.34 0.97 18.69
C SER A 184 2.38 0.56 19.73
N GLN A 185 3.27 -0.34 19.34
CA GLN A 185 4.48 -0.69 20.10
C GLN A 185 5.63 0.30 19.86
N LEU A 186 5.44 1.22 18.92
CA LEU A 186 6.42 2.23 18.53
C LEU A 186 6.00 3.59 19.08
N GLN A 187 6.99 4.34 19.56
CA GLN A 187 6.83 5.74 19.89
C GLN A 187 7.77 6.59 19.02
N PRO A 188 7.32 7.76 18.54
CA PRO A 188 5.92 8.19 18.56
C PRO A 188 5.03 7.31 17.65
N TRP A 189 3.74 7.29 17.98
CA TRP A 189 2.68 6.63 17.21
C TRP A 189 2.10 7.61 16.17
N GLY A 190 1.29 7.10 15.24
CA GLY A 190 0.49 7.96 14.36
C GLY A 190 0.78 7.83 12.87
N PHE A 191 0.24 8.78 12.11
CA PHE A 191 0.22 8.75 10.65
C PHE A 191 1.60 8.62 10.01
N GLY A 192 2.64 9.25 10.55
CA GLY A 192 4.02 9.15 10.05
C GLY A 192 4.52 7.70 10.02
N ARG A 193 4.18 6.89 11.03
CA ARG A 193 4.54 5.47 11.07
C ARG A 193 3.87 4.66 9.96
N THR A 194 2.64 5.02 9.58
CA THR A 194 1.94 4.38 8.44
C THR A 194 2.65 4.68 7.12
N THR A 195 3.15 5.92 6.95
CA THR A 195 3.93 6.33 5.78
C THR A 195 5.23 5.52 5.67
N VAL A 196 5.98 5.39 6.77
CA VAL A 196 7.23 4.61 6.81
C VAL A 196 6.97 3.11 6.55
N ALA A 197 5.88 2.56 7.12
CA ALA A 197 5.49 1.17 6.86
C ALA A 197 5.18 0.91 5.37
N ILE A 198 4.63 1.89 4.66
CA ILE A 198 4.27 1.77 3.24
C ILE A 198 5.44 2.11 2.32
N ASN A 199 6.27 3.11 2.64
CA ASN A 199 7.27 3.64 1.72
C ASN A 199 8.59 4.11 2.36
N GLY A 200 9.01 3.47 3.47
CA GLY A 200 10.19 3.87 4.26
C GLY A 200 11.49 4.05 3.46
N ASP A 201 11.74 3.23 2.43
CA ASP A 201 12.95 3.34 1.59
C ASP A 201 13.12 4.72 0.89
N SER A 202 12.06 5.53 0.81
CA SER A 202 12.08 6.83 0.10
C SER A 202 11.37 7.97 0.82
N GLU A 203 10.82 7.73 2.02
CA GLU A 203 10.03 8.70 2.79
C GLU A 203 10.34 8.64 4.30
N GLU A 204 11.50 8.11 4.71
CA GLU A 204 12.03 8.21 6.08
C GLU A 204 12.82 9.50 6.35
N GLY A 205 12.36 10.30 7.33
CA GLY A 205 13.01 11.56 7.70
C GLY A 205 12.33 12.81 7.11
N GLY A 206 11.35 12.62 6.24
CA GLY A 206 10.57 13.67 5.61
C GLY A 206 9.82 14.54 6.58
N ARG A 207 10.07 15.85 6.45
CA ARG A 207 9.47 16.90 7.25
C ARG A 207 8.28 17.50 6.52
N GLU A 208 7.20 17.68 7.25
CA GLU A 208 6.07 18.44 6.74
C GLU A 208 6.47 19.88 6.37
N ASN A 209 6.03 20.35 5.19
CA ASN A 209 6.36 21.65 4.61
C ASN A 209 7.85 21.86 4.33
N GLY A 210 8.66 20.80 4.34
CA GLY A 210 10.03 20.86 3.86
C GLY A 210 10.10 20.97 2.32
N THR A 211 11.32 21.12 1.81
CA THR A 211 11.56 21.44 0.38
C THR A 211 12.13 20.29 -0.42
N SER A 212 12.60 19.22 0.23
CA SER A 212 13.13 18.04 -0.47
C SER A 212 12.01 17.27 -1.17
N GLU A 213 12.36 16.40 -2.12
CA GLU A 213 11.37 15.55 -2.80
C GLU A 213 10.65 14.60 -1.84
N GLU A 214 11.35 14.15 -0.81
CA GLU A 214 10.77 13.38 0.28
C GLU A 214 9.76 14.21 1.08
N ASP A 215 10.16 15.42 1.51
CA ASP A 215 9.29 16.32 2.27
C ASP A 215 7.98 16.60 1.51
N LYS A 216 8.08 16.80 0.19
CA LYS A 216 6.91 17.00 -0.68
C LYS A 216 5.99 15.79 -0.69
N ARG A 217 6.54 14.56 -0.74
CA ARG A 217 5.74 13.32 -0.69
C ARG A 217 5.03 13.18 0.66
N VAL A 218 5.75 13.37 1.77
CA VAL A 218 5.19 13.30 3.12
C VAL A 218 4.13 14.38 3.35
N THR A 219 4.41 15.63 2.94
CA THR A 219 3.46 16.75 3.04
C THR A 219 2.17 16.45 2.28
N LEU A 220 2.27 15.84 1.09
CA LEU A 220 1.07 15.52 0.31
C LEU A 220 0.24 14.39 0.95
N ARG A 221 0.87 13.36 1.54
CA ARG A 221 0.16 12.37 2.37
C ARG A 221 -0.59 13.01 3.53
N ILE A 222 0.09 13.87 4.29
CA ILE A 222 -0.51 14.57 5.43
C ILE A 222 -1.66 15.47 4.98
N THR A 223 -1.53 16.12 3.82
CA THR A 223 -2.59 16.96 3.25
C THR A 223 -3.86 16.15 2.95
N HIS A 224 -3.73 14.97 2.33
CA HIS A 224 -4.87 14.08 2.09
C HIS A 224 -5.49 13.56 3.38
N TYR A 225 -4.65 13.19 4.36
CA TYR A 225 -5.09 12.76 5.68
C TYR A 225 -5.90 13.85 6.39
N ARG A 226 -5.39 15.09 6.43
CA ARG A 226 -6.10 16.25 6.99
C ARG A 226 -7.40 16.56 6.29
N LYS A 227 -7.46 16.41 4.97
CA LYS A 227 -8.70 16.61 4.19
C LYS A 227 -9.79 15.63 4.62
N CYS A 228 -9.45 14.34 4.78
CA CYS A 228 -10.39 13.33 5.27
C CYS A 228 -10.80 13.60 6.73
N ALA A 229 -9.84 13.86 7.62
CA ALA A 229 -10.10 14.14 9.03
C ALA A 229 -11.02 15.36 9.22
N SER A 230 -10.80 16.42 8.45
CA SER A 230 -11.65 17.61 8.43
C SER A 230 -13.08 17.31 7.97
N TYR A 231 -13.23 16.47 6.95
CA TYR A 231 -14.55 16.06 6.45
C TYR A 231 -15.32 15.25 7.51
N LEU A 232 -14.64 14.32 8.19
CA LEU A 232 -15.23 13.49 9.25
C LEU A 232 -15.28 14.18 10.63
N LYS A 233 -14.76 15.40 10.75
CA LYS A 233 -14.73 16.22 11.95
C LYS A 233 -14.02 15.56 13.14
N ILE A 234 -12.89 14.89 12.88
CA ILE A 234 -12.03 14.30 13.92
C ILE A 234 -10.74 15.11 14.09
N SER A 235 -10.18 15.09 15.30
CA SER A 235 -8.87 15.71 15.58
C SER A 235 -7.72 14.74 15.32
N ILE A 236 -6.64 15.26 14.76
CA ILE A 236 -5.43 14.52 14.37
C ILE A 236 -4.18 15.35 14.64
N GLY A 237 -3.04 14.70 14.87
CA GLY A 237 -1.80 15.37 15.26
C GLY A 237 -1.76 15.79 16.74
N ASP A 238 -2.76 15.37 17.51
CA ASP A 238 -2.87 15.63 18.95
C ASP A 238 -2.44 14.39 19.75
N ASP A 239 -2.32 14.55 21.08
CA ASP A 239 -2.06 13.44 22.00
C ASP A 239 -0.81 12.58 21.66
N GLY A 240 0.18 13.23 21.04
CA GLY A 240 1.44 12.63 20.63
C GLY A 240 1.40 11.89 19.28
N GLU A 241 0.32 12.03 18.50
CA GLU A 241 0.26 11.53 17.13
C GLU A 241 1.26 12.31 16.24
N GLN A 242 2.31 11.65 15.75
CA GLN A 242 3.22 12.27 14.78
C GLN A 242 2.69 12.08 13.36
N LEU A 243 2.60 13.18 12.61
CA LEU A 243 2.10 13.19 11.24
C LEU A 243 3.21 12.99 10.19
N ASP A 244 4.36 13.64 10.38
CA ASP A 244 5.50 13.52 9.48
C ASP A 244 6.41 12.33 9.82
N THR A 245 7.47 12.13 9.06
CA THR A 245 8.37 10.97 9.23
C THR A 245 9.72 11.36 9.82
N VAL A 246 9.85 12.58 10.35
CA VAL A 246 11.09 13.07 10.95
C VAL A 246 11.52 12.19 12.12
N GLY A 247 12.71 11.62 12.04
CA GLY A 247 13.26 10.75 13.09
C GLY A 247 12.60 9.37 13.17
N LEU A 248 11.73 9.01 12.22
CA LEU A 248 11.14 7.67 12.13
C LEU A 248 11.98 6.81 11.19
N SER A 249 12.16 5.53 11.54
CA SER A 249 12.79 4.54 10.67
C SER A 249 12.10 3.17 10.76
N ARG A 250 12.18 2.40 9.68
CA ARG A 250 11.73 1.01 9.52
C ARG A 250 12.81 -0.01 9.94
N HIS A 251 13.97 0.46 10.40
CA HIS A 251 15.14 -0.35 10.77
C HIS A 251 15.49 -0.26 12.26
#